data_AF-A0A1B0ATP2-F1
#
_entry.id   AF-A0A1B0ATP2-F1
#
_cell.length_a   1.000
_cell.length_b   1.000
_cell.length_c   1.000
_cell.angle_alpha   90.00
_cell.angle_beta   90.00
_cell.angle_gamma   90.00
#
_symmetry.space_group_name_H-M   'P 1'
#
loop_
_entity.id
_entity.type
_entity.pdbx_description
1 polymer ?
#
loop_
_entity_poly.entity_id
_entity_poly.type
_entity_poly.pdbx_seq_one_letter_code
_entity_poly.pdbx_strand_id
1 'polypeptide(L)'
;MDHRRKLMQFRKNIQTELQMLNINEPLISLEERRSPIRKSSELDHFKRADYSMKSTISVDNSFSTRHFSPPPSSMLQTYELKRSSASQNPVGKYTNWNSSHYHLTSQAWCCVGDLLSFCNKYEFKAVSATDSRSHVNIVSEVRSLLSAEAPFAMTKRFPGNTRNRDNLWVCIGRCPTVEYQLRRIQGIFRRPLIQLNADKQRMARENFHLAIKELRRDLTSSVSDVRPYDRFTFEKEFHLYWQDNE
;
A
#
# COMPACT_ATOMS: atom_id res chain seq x y z
N MET A 1 20.53 17.03 20.40
CA MET A 1 19.36 16.21 20.78
C MET A 1 19.00 15.30 19.62
N ASP A 2 19.20 14.00 19.83
CA ASP A 2 19.63 13.01 18.83
C ASP A 2 18.49 12.55 17.89
N HIS A 3 18.62 12.81 16.58
CA HIS A 3 17.63 12.40 15.56
C HIS A 3 17.36 10.88 15.60
N ARG A 4 18.38 10.09 15.97
CA ARG A 4 18.26 8.65 16.18
C ARG A 4 17.30 8.30 17.31
N ARG A 5 17.28 9.05 18.42
CA ARG A 5 16.33 8.82 19.52
C ARG A 5 14.91 9.18 19.11
N LYS A 6 14.72 10.30 18.40
CA LYS A 6 13.40 10.69 17.87
C LYS A 6 12.86 9.64 16.89
N LEU A 7 13.71 9.13 15.99
CA LEU A 7 13.36 8.07 15.05
C LEU A 7 13.00 6.76 15.76
N MET A 8 13.76 6.37 16.79
CA MET A 8 13.46 5.18 17.59
C MET A 8 12.15 5.32 18.38
N GLN A 9 11.89 6.49 18.97
CA GLN A 9 10.65 6.78 19.69
C GLN A 9 9.45 6.75 18.74
N PHE A 10 9.59 7.35 17.56
CA PHE A 10 8.57 7.34 16.52
C PHE A 10 8.30 5.92 16.00
N ARG A 11 9.34 5.11 15.75
CA ARG A 11 9.19 3.69 15.39
C ARG A 11 8.47 2.88 16.46
N LYS A 12 8.77 3.13 17.75
CA LYS A 12 8.04 2.51 18.87
C LYS A 12 6.57 2.92 18.87
N ASN A 13 6.28 4.22 18.74
CA ASN A 13 4.90 4.72 18.70
C ASN A 13 4.12 4.15 17.53
N ILE A 14 4.73 4.06 16.34
CA ILE A 14 4.13 3.38 15.18
C ILE A 14 3.82 1.93 15.49
N GLN A 15 4.75 1.20 16.10
CA GLN A 15 4.54 -0.21 16.41
C GLN A 15 3.38 -0.39 17.38
N THR A 16 3.25 0.50 18.37
CA THR A 16 2.12 0.54 19.30
C THR A 16 0.80 0.86 18.58
N GLU A 17 0.79 1.85 17.68
CA GLU A 17 -0.42 2.23 16.93
C GLU A 17 -0.88 1.11 15.98
N LEU A 18 0.07 0.44 15.33
CA LEU A 18 -0.19 -0.75 14.52
C LEU A 18 -0.64 -1.95 15.38
N GLN A 19 -0.23 -2.01 16.65
CA GLN A 19 -0.73 -2.99 17.63
C GLN A 19 -2.13 -2.65 18.14
N MET A 20 -2.50 -1.36 18.28
CA MET A 20 -3.86 -0.97 18.66
C MET A 20 -4.88 -1.18 17.53
N LEU A 21 -4.42 -1.12 16.28
CA LEU A 21 -5.21 -1.57 15.12
C LEU A 21 -5.24 -3.10 14.98
N ASN A 22 -4.52 -3.83 15.82
CA ASN A 22 -4.57 -5.29 15.87
C ASN A 22 -5.87 -5.71 16.57
N ILE A 23 -6.83 -6.18 15.78
CA ILE A 23 -8.08 -6.78 16.25
C ILE A 23 -7.75 -8.16 16.84
N ASN A 24 -7.07 -8.20 17.97
CA ASN A 24 -6.87 -9.38 18.79
C ASN A 24 -7.45 -9.08 20.17
N GLU A 25 -8.73 -9.39 20.37
CA GLU A 25 -9.15 -9.83 21.70
C GLU A 25 -8.55 -11.22 21.95
N PRO A 26 -8.00 -11.50 23.14
CA PRO A 26 -7.65 -12.86 23.52
C PRO A 26 -8.94 -13.65 23.76
N LEU A 27 -9.01 -14.82 23.13
CA LEU A 27 -10.02 -15.84 23.36
C LEU A 27 -9.87 -16.34 24.82
N ILE A 28 -10.72 -15.86 25.73
CA ILE A 28 -10.82 -16.49 27.06
C ILE A 28 -11.74 -17.70 26.93
N SER A 29 -11.10 -18.85 27.13
CA SER A 29 -11.61 -20.21 27.29
C SER A 29 -12.98 -20.30 27.98
N LEU A 30 -13.97 -20.81 27.25
CA LEU A 30 -15.26 -21.26 27.77
C LEU A 30 -15.16 -22.77 27.99
N GLU A 31 -14.66 -23.18 29.15
CA GLU A 31 -14.86 -24.54 29.65
C GLU A 31 -15.15 -24.51 31.15
N GLU A 32 -16.13 -25.36 31.52
CA GLU A 32 -16.57 -25.74 32.85
C GLU A 32 -17.30 -24.70 33.73
N ARG A 33 -18.64 -24.75 33.68
CA ARG A 33 -19.39 -25.19 34.87
C ARG A 33 -20.74 -25.82 34.49
N ARG A 34 -20.89 -27.08 34.93
CA ARG A 34 -22.11 -27.89 34.86
C ARG A 34 -23.25 -27.29 35.70
N SER A 35 -24.45 -27.67 35.27
CA SER A 35 -25.83 -27.26 35.61
C SER A 35 -26.26 -27.49 37.07
N PRO A 36 -27.50 -27.11 37.48
CA PRO A 36 -28.67 -27.97 37.20
C PRO A 36 -30.01 -27.26 36.89
N ILE A 37 -30.71 -27.85 35.91
CA ILE A 37 -32.16 -28.19 35.85
C ILE A 37 -33.12 -27.42 36.78
N ARG A 38 -34.08 -26.70 36.17
CA ARG A 38 -35.48 -26.65 36.64
C ARG A 38 -36.45 -26.54 35.45
N LYS A 39 -37.44 -27.43 35.43
CA LYS A 39 -38.58 -27.49 34.51
C LYS A 39 -39.76 -26.67 35.05
N SER A 40 -40.52 -26.03 34.15
CA SER A 40 -41.98 -25.78 34.19
C SER A 40 -42.35 -25.13 32.85
N SER A 41 -43.11 -25.77 31.93
CA SER A 41 -44.58 -25.66 31.75
C SER A 41 -45.05 -24.20 31.68
N GLU A 42 -45.81 -23.69 30.71
CA GLU A 42 -46.83 -24.23 29.80
C GLU A 42 -47.33 -23.05 28.91
N LEU A 43 -47.94 -23.37 27.75
CA LEU A 43 -49.10 -22.73 27.08
C LEU A 43 -49.23 -21.17 26.99
N ASP A 44 -49.81 -20.53 25.97
CA ASP A 44 -50.38 -20.87 24.67
C ASP A 44 -50.80 -19.53 23.99
N HIS A 45 -50.98 -19.59 22.66
CA HIS A 45 -52.01 -18.89 21.87
C HIS A 45 -51.94 -17.40 21.43
N PHE A 46 -52.33 -17.28 20.14
CA PHE A 46 -52.88 -16.16 19.34
C PHE A 46 -51.89 -15.11 18.77
N LYS A 47 -51.94 -14.69 17.49
CA LYS A 47 -52.92 -14.88 16.39
C LYS A 47 -52.28 -14.43 15.05
N ARG A 48 -52.73 -15.05 13.95
CA ARG A 48 -52.59 -14.70 12.53
C ARG A 48 -52.84 -13.22 12.20
N ALA A 49 -52.18 -12.72 11.15
CA ALA A 49 -52.82 -11.94 10.10
C ALA A 49 -52.10 -12.13 8.75
N ASP A 50 -52.86 -12.59 7.76
CA ASP A 50 -52.54 -12.73 6.35
C ASP A 50 -52.43 -11.35 5.66
N TYR A 51 -51.49 -11.19 4.73
CA TYR A 51 -51.69 -10.31 3.56
C TYR A 51 -51.15 -10.97 2.30
N SER A 52 -52.11 -11.51 1.55
CA SER A 52 -52.07 -11.83 0.13
C SER A 52 -52.05 -10.55 -0.71
N MET A 53 -51.24 -10.53 -1.77
CA MET A 53 -51.57 -9.91 -3.06
C MET A 53 -50.66 -10.54 -4.14
N LYS A 54 -51.28 -11.37 -4.98
CA LYS A 54 -50.77 -11.80 -6.28
C LYS A 54 -50.96 -10.66 -7.28
N SER A 55 -50.01 -10.51 -8.21
CA SER A 55 -50.35 -10.16 -9.59
C SER A 55 -49.37 -10.82 -10.56
N THR A 56 -49.94 -11.59 -11.47
CA THR A 56 -49.33 -12.25 -12.63
C THR A 56 -49.73 -11.43 -13.84
N ILE A 57 -48.85 -11.20 -14.82
CA ILE A 57 -49.18 -11.14 -16.26
C ILE A 57 -47.92 -11.48 -17.08
N SER A 58 -48.20 -12.16 -18.19
CA SER A 58 -47.38 -12.98 -19.06
C SER A 58 -46.71 -12.23 -20.23
N VAL A 59 -45.56 -12.77 -20.67
CA VAL A 59 -45.11 -13.08 -22.04
C VAL A 59 -45.81 -12.37 -23.22
N ASP A 60 -45.07 -11.63 -24.07
CA ASP A 60 -44.79 -12.08 -25.45
C ASP A 60 -43.72 -11.28 -26.26
N ASN A 61 -42.97 -12.05 -27.05
CA ASN A 61 -42.38 -11.85 -28.38
C ASN A 61 -41.69 -10.53 -28.83
N SER A 62 -40.42 -10.64 -29.29
CA SER A 62 -40.09 -10.54 -30.73
C SER A 62 -38.58 -10.61 -31.00
N PHE A 63 -38.21 -11.45 -31.97
CA PHE A 63 -36.93 -11.45 -32.67
C PHE A 63 -36.77 -10.16 -33.50
N SER A 64 -35.61 -9.50 -33.42
CA SER A 64 -35.11 -8.67 -34.51
C SER A 64 -33.59 -8.58 -34.53
N THR A 65 -33.05 -9.25 -35.54
CA THR A 65 -31.69 -9.13 -36.05
C THR A 65 -31.56 -7.82 -36.83
N ARG A 66 -30.58 -6.97 -36.51
CA ARG A 66 -29.69 -6.29 -37.48
C ARG A 66 -28.69 -5.31 -36.84
N HIS A 67 -27.42 -5.57 -37.16
CA HIS A 67 -26.33 -4.63 -37.44
C HIS A 67 -26.27 -3.28 -36.71
N PHE A 68 -25.28 -3.15 -35.80
CA PHE A 68 -24.55 -1.90 -35.60
C PHE A 68 -23.05 -2.17 -35.52
N SER A 69 -22.32 -1.37 -36.28
CA SER A 69 -20.87 -1.35 -36.51
C SER A 69 -20.05 -1.23 -35.22
N PRO A 70 -18.80 -1.74 -35.20
CA PRO A 70 -17.92 -1.59 -34.04
C PRO A 70 -17.44 -0.12 -33.89
N PRO A 71 -17.35 0.42 -32.67
CA PRO A 71 -16.73 1.73 -32.45
C PRO A 71 -15.20 1.65 -32.65
N PRO A 72 -14.56 2.76 -33.02
CA PRO A 72 -13.18 2.79 -33.50
C PRO A 72 -12.17 2.42 -32.41
N SER A 73 -11.13 1.70 -32.85
CA SER A 73 -9.93 1.38 -32.08
C SER A 73 -9.31 2.65 -31.49
N SER A 74 -9.58 2.89 -30.20
CA SER A 74 -8.78 3.81 -29.42
C SER A 74 -7.46 3.12 -29.13
N MET A 75 -6.39 3.68 -29.67
CA MET A 75 -5.03 3.24 -29.45
C MET A 75 -4.78 3.15 -27.94
N LEU A 76 -4.68 1.92 -27.44
CA LEU A 76 -3.91 1.65 -26.24
C LEU A 76 -2.45 1.95 -26.61
N GLN A 77 -2.04 3.20 -26.43
CA GLN A 77 -0.64 3.54 -26.20
C GLN A 77 -0.22 2.78 -24.96
N THR A 78 0.24 1.56 -25.20
CA THR A 78 1.09 0.82 -24.30
C THR A 78 2.27 1.75 -24.05
N TYR A 79 2.31 2.36 -22.87
CA TYR A 79 3.52 2.94 -22.33
C TYR A 79 4.46 1.77 -22.02
N GLU A 80 4.99 1.13 -23.06
CA GLU A 80 6.30 0.53 -22.96
C GLU A 80 7.24 1.70 -22.70
N LEU A 81 7.48 1.95 -21.41
CA LEU A 81 8.62 2.71 -20.96
C LEU A 81 9.84 1.92 -21.44
N LYS A 82 10.24 2.19 -22.68
CA LYS A 82 11.57 1.91 -23.20
C LYS A 82 12.55 2.58 -22.25
N ARG A 83 12.93 1.86 -21.19
CA ARG A 83 14.21 2.05 -20.49
C ARG A 83 15.32 1.59 -21.44
N SER A 84 15.44 2.29 -22.57
CA SER A 84 16.51 2.12 -23.55
C SER A 84 17.20 3.46 -23.71
N SER A 85 17.83 3.90 -22.62
CA SER A 85 19.15 4.51 -22.72
C SER A 85 20.09 3.56 -22.00
N ALA A 86 20.88 2.82 -22.77
CA ALA A 86 22.06 2.15 -22.24
C ALA A 86 23.04 3.26 -21.80
N SER A 87 22.79 3.86 -20.63
CA SER A 87 23.85 4.59 -19.95
C SER A 87 24.85 3.52 -19.56
N GLN A 88 26.02 3.51 -20.19
CA GLN A 88 27.17 2.79 -19.67
C GLN A 88 27.23 3.12 -18.19
N ASN A 89 26.98 2.13 -17.33
CA ASN A 89 27.17 2.33 -15.90
C ASN A 89 28.64 2.75 -15.76
N PRO A 90 28.94 3.93 -15.19
CA PRO A 90 30.32 4.35 -15.05
C PRO A 90 31.07 3.24 -14.32
N VAL A 91 32.16 2.78 -14.92
CA VAL A 91 33.03 1.79 -14.28
C VAL A 91 33.88 2.55 -13.28
N GLY A 92 33.66 2.30 -12.00
CA GLY A 92 34.29 3.08 -10.95
C GLY A 92 33.84 2.60 -9.57
N LYS A 93 34.22 3.37 -8.55
CA LYS A 93 33.84 3.10 -7.18
C LYS A 93 33.67 4.38 -6.38
N TYR A 94 32.82 4.31 -5.37
CA TYR A 94 32.77 5.33 -4.34
C TYR A 94 34.01 5.25 -3.44
N THR A 95 34.69 6.37 -3.26
CA THR A 95 35.68 6.58 -2.21
C THR A 95 34.98 7.06 -0.93
N ASN A 96 35.68 6.99 0.21
CA ASN A 96 35.12 7.26 1.54
C ASN A 96 33.97 6.29 1.95
N TRP A 97 33.93 5.08 1.36
CA TRP A 97 32.95 4.06 1.70
C TRP A 97 33.23 3.45 3.08
N ASN A 98 32.19 3.26 3.90
CA ASN A 98 32.33 2.78 5.29
C ASN A 98 31.10 1.95 5.71
N SER A 99 31.09 1.45 6.94
CA SER A 99 30.01 0.60 7.48
C SER A 99 28.62 1.25 7.47
N SER A 100 28.53 2.58 7.62
CA SER A 100 27.26 3.30 7.56
C SER A 100 26.64 3.28 6.16
N HIS A 101 27.47 3.27 5.11
CA HIS A 101 27.04 3.17 3.72
C HIS A 101 26.51 1.78 3.38
N TYR A 102 27.13 0.72 3.92
CA TYR A 102 26.58 -0.65 3.84
C TYR A 102 25.21 -0.74 4.51
N HIS A 103 25.04 -0.13 5.68
CA HIS A 103 23.73 -0.07 6.31
C HIS A 103 22.72 0.71 5.45
N LEU A 104 23.14 1.82 4.84
CA LEU A 104 22.28 2.62 3.97
C LEU A 104 21.83 1.85 2.72
N THR A 105 22.71 1.03 2.13
CA THR A 105 22.35 0.14 1.00
C THR A 105 21.39 -0.98 1.37
N SER A 106 21.35 -1.37 2.65
CA SER A 106 20.42 -2.40 3.15
C SER A 106 19.00 -1.86 3.43
N GLN A 107 18.82 -0.54 3.44
CA GLN A 107 17.50 0.06 3.61
C GLN A 107 16.71 -0.01 2.30
N ALA A 108 15.39 0.07 2.40
CA ALA A 108 14.54 0.11 1.22
C ALA A 108 14.60 1.48 0.53
N TRP A 109 14.76 1.48 -0.79
CA TRP A 109 14.80 2.67 -1.63
C TRP A 109 13.77 2.57 -2.75
N CYS A 110 13.03 3.65 -3.00
CA CYS A 110 12.07 3.71 -4.09
C CYS A 110 12.19 5.01 -4.85
N CYS A 111 11.84 4.96 -6.13
CA CYS A 111 11.66 6.15 -6.92
C CYS A 111 10.37 6.87 -6.48
N VAL A 112 10.36 8.21 -6.46
CA VAL A 112 9.15 8.99 -6.15
C VAL A 112 8.03 8.66 -7.14
N GLY A 113 8.38 8.45 -8.41
CA GLY A 113 7.46 8.06 -9.47
C GLY A 113 6.76 6.74 -9.17
N ASP A 114 7.48 5.72 -8.67
CA ASP A 114 6.86 4.43 -8.32
C ASP A 114 5.84 4.58 -7.19
N LEU A 115 6.15 5.40 -6.18
CA LEU A 115 5.24 5.72 -5.08
C LEU A 115 4.01 6.50 -5.56
N LEU A 116 4.20 7.49 -6.45
CA LEU A 116 3.11 8.27 -7.03
C LEU A 116 2.25 7.42 -7.98
N SER A 117 2.85 6.53 -8.77
CA SER A 117 2.14 5.57 -9.62
C SER A 117 1.28 4.63 -8.78
N PHE A 118 1.81 4.14 -7.64
CA PHE A 118 1.03 3.38 -6.68
C PHE A 118 -0.16 4.21 -6.15
N CYS A 119 0.06 5.45 -5.71
CA CYS A 119 -1.02 6.33 -5.27
C CYS A 119 -2.08 6.55 -6.36
N ASN A 120 -1.67 6.94 -7.57
CA ASN A 120 -2.56 7.18 -8.71
C ASN A 120 -3.42 5.96 -9.05
N LYS A 121 -2.85 4.76 -8.98
CA LYS A 121 -3.53 3.51 -9.29
C LYS A 121 -4.64 3.16 -8.29
N TYR A 122 -4.48 3.56 -7.02
CA TYR A 122 -5.36 3.11 -5.94
C TYR A 122 -6.21 4.22 -5.30
N GLU A 123 -5.91 5.50 -5.53
CA GLU A 123 -6.59 6.63 -4.91
C GLU A 123 -8.11 6.58 -5.10
N PHE A 124 -8.56 6.25 -6.32
CA PHE A 124 -9.98 6.15 -6.68
C PHE A 124 -10.45 4.72 -6.94
N LYS A 125 -9.60 3.72 -6.66
CA LYS A 125 -9.97 2.32 -6.93
C LYS A 125 -10.93 1.81 -5.87
N ALA A 126 -12.15 1.43 -6.28
CA ALA A 126 -13.09 0.78 -5.38
C ALA A 126 -12.51 -0.54 -4.83
N VAL A 127 -12.48 -0.67 -3.50
CA VAL A 127 -12.02 -1.88 -2.81
C VAL A 127 -13.21 -2.74 -2.43
N SER A 128 -13.41 -3.86 -3.12
CA SER A 128 -14.45 -4.83 -2.78
C SER A 128 -14.00 -5.71 -1.63
N ALA A 129 -14.90 -6.03 -0.68
CA ALA A 129 -14.58 -6.95 0.41
C ALA A 129 -14.27 -8.38 -0.06
N THR A 130 -14.79 -8.77 -1.23
CA THR A 130 -14.70 -10.14 -1.77
C THR A 130 -13.56 -10.32 -2.77
N ASP A 131 -12.94 -9.24 -3.27
CA ASP A 131 -11.88 -9.29 -4.27
C ASP A 131 -10.51 -9.57 -3.62
N SER A 132 -10.33 -10.81 -3.18
CA SER A 132 -9.10 -11.30 -2.56
C SER A 132 -7.88 -11.14 -3.48
N ARG A 133 -8.05 -11.27 -4.79
CA ARG A 133 -6.95 -11.13 -5.76
C ARG A 133 -6.43 -9.70 -5.78
N SER A 134 -7.30 -8.70 -5.82
CA SER A 134 -6.88 -7.30 -5.74
C SER A 134 -6.19 -6.99 -4.41
N HIS A 135 -6.68 -7.54 -3.29
CA HIS A 135 -6.02 -7.37 -1.98
C HIS A 135 -4.60 -7.94 -1.98
N VAL A 136 -4.40 -9.15 -2.51
CA VAL A 136 -3.08 -9.77 -2.62
C VAL A 136 -2.15 -8.94 -3.49
N ASN A 137 -2.64 -8.41 -4.62
CA ASN A 137 -1.86 -7.54 -5.50
C ASN A 137 -1.42 -6.25 -4.79
N ILE A 138 -2.34 -5.57 -4.08
CA ILE A 138 -2.01 -4.38 -3.29
C ILE A 138 -0.91 -4.70 -2.28
N VAL A 139 -1.08 -5.78 -1.51
CA VAL A 139 -0.10 -6.19 -0.49
C VAL A 139 1.25 -6.54 -1.12
N SER A 140 1.26 -7.18 -2.29
CA SER A 140 2.48 -7.52 -3.02
C SER A 140 3.22 -6.27 -3.51
N GLU A 141 2.50 -5.31 -4.08
CA GLU A 141 3.08 -4.04 -4.54
C GLU A 141 3.67 -3.25 -3.37
N VAL A 142 2.94 -3.16 -2.24
CA VAL A 142 3.44 -2.53 -1.02
C VAL A 142 4.67 -3.24 -0.46
N ARG A 143 4.70 -4.58 -0.49
CA ARG A 143 5.89 -5.34 -0.10
C ARG A 143 7.08 -5.01 -0.99
N SER A 144 6.88 -4.94 -2.30
CA SER A 144 7.93 -4.57 -3.25
C SER A 144 8.50 -3.19 -2.95
N LEU A 145 7.65 -2.20 -2.61
CA LEU A 145 8.09 -0.86 -2.23
C LEU A 145 8.87 -0.85 -0.91
N LEU A 146 8.44 -1.67 0.06
CA LEU A 146 9.09 -1.80 1.38
C LEU A 146 10.38 -2.65 1.35
N SER A 147 10.69 -3.32 0.25
CA SER A 147 11.88 -4.17 0.09
C SER A 147 12.72 -3.80 -1.13
N ALA A 148 12.45 -2.68 -1.79
CA ALA A 148 13.15 -2.28 -2.99
C ALA A 148 14.63 -1.95 -2.69
N GLU A 149 15.52 -2.45 -3.54
CA GLU A 149 16.96 -2.33 -3.33
C GLU A 149 17.48 -0.91 -3.53
N ALA A 150 18.60 -0.60 -2.87
CA ALA A 150 19.29 0.65 -3.07
C ALA A 150 19.72 0.84 -4.54
N PRO A 151 19.56 2.06 -5.09
CA PRO A 151 19.96 2.35 -6.47
C PRO A 151 21.48 2.51 -6.63
N PHE A 152 22.27 2.28 -5.58
CA PHE A 152 23.70 2.47 -5.53
C PHE A 152 24.38 1.37 -4.70
N ALA A 153 25.68 1.21 -4.87
CA ALA A 153 26.56 0.34 -4.08
C ALA A 153 28.00 0.87 -4.19
N MET A 154 28.96 0.27 -3.49
CA MET A 154 30.36 0.68 -3.56
C MET A 154 30.89 0.79 -5.00
N THR A 155 30.47 -0.12 -5.88
CA THR A 155 30.84 -0.18 -7.31
C THR A 155 29.69 0.18 -8.25
N LYS A 156 28.59 0.75 -7.73
CA LYS A 156 27.41 1.16 -8.52
C LYS A 156 27.06 2.60 -8.15
N ARG A 157 27.32 3.54 -9.06
CA ARG A 157 27.03 4.95 -8.82
C ARG A 157 25.53 5.20 -8.71
N PHE A 158 25.15 6.14 -7.84
CA PHE A 158 23.78 6.61 -7.71
C PHE A 158 23.27 7.14 -9.07
N PRO A 159 21.99 6.89 -9.43
CA PRO A 159 21.43 7.35 -10.70
C PRO A 159 21.54 8.86 -10.87
N GLY A 160 22.06 9.28 -12.03
CA GLY A 160 22.36 10.67 -12.32
C GLY A 160 21.19 11.46 -12.89
N ASN A 161 21.28 12.77 -12.71
CA ASN A 161 20.62 13.80 -13.52
C ASN A 161 19.10 13.61 -13.74
N THR A 162 18.34 13.80 -12.68
CA THR A 162 16.88 13.66 -12.68
C THR A 162 16.22 15.03 -12.62
N ARG A 163 16.12 15.70 -13.78
CA ARG A 163 15.36 16.94 -13.94
C ARG A 163 13.89 16.82 -13.49
N ASN A 164 13.35 15.59 -13.53
CA ASN A 164 12.00 15.29 -13.05
C ASN A 164 12.05 14.82 -11.58
N ARG A 165 11.21 15.43 -10.73
CA ARG A 165 10.99 15.04 -9.33
C ARG A 165 10.60 13.57 -9.21
N ASP A 166 9.86 13.04 -10.17
CA ASP A 166 9.42 11.64 -10.16
C ASP A 166 10.59 10.68 -10.25
N ASN A 167 11.71 11.08 -10.84
CA ASN A 167 12.89 10.22 -10.99
C ASN A 167 13.82 10.26 -9.77
N LEU A 168 13.52 11.10 -8.77
CA LEU A 168 14.29 11.16 -7.53
C LEU A 168 14.04 9.91 -6.69
N TRP A 169 14.98 9.61 -5.81
CA TRP A 169 14.96 8.42 -4.98
C TRP A 169 14.72 8.76 -3.51
N VAL A 170 13.90 7.98 -2.83
CA VAL A 170 13.58 8.13 -1.42
C VAL A 170 14.09 6.92 -0.66
N CYS A 171 14.85 7.16 0.40
CA CYS A 171 15.21 6.13 1.36
C CYS A 171 14.04 5.94 2.34
N ILE A 172 13.25 4.87 2.15
CA ILE A 172 12.04 4.60 2.95
C ILE A 172 12.38 4.49 4.44
N GLY A 173 13.51 3.86 4.78
CA GLY A 173 13.96 3.73 6.17
C GLY A 173 14.31 5.05 6.88
N ARG A 174 14.48 6.14 6.11
CA ARG A 174 14.72 7.51 6.58
C ARG A 174 13.50 8.43 6.39
N CYS A 175 12.38 7.89 5.88
CA CYS A 175 11.12 8.62 5.67
C CYS A 175 10.00 7.93 6.45
N PRO A 176 9.90 8.20 7.77
CA PRO A 176 9.06 7.41 8.66
C PRO A 176 7.56 7.52 8.36
N THR A 177 7.13 8.65 7.82
CA THR A 177 5.75 8.88 7.37
C THR A 177 5.40 7.98 6.18
N VAL A 178 6.26 7.92 5.17
CA VAL A 178 6.11 7.02 4.01
C VAL A 178 6.12 5.55 4.45
N GLU A 179 7.09 5.16 5.27
CA GLU A 179 7.18 3.79 5.82
C GLU A 179 5.90 3.42 6.59
N TYR A 180 5.38 4.35 7.40
CA TYR A 180 4.14 4.18 8.15
C TYR A 180 2.93 3.97 7.24
N GLN A 181 2.70 4.84 6.25
CA GLN A 181 1.53 4.72 5.38
C GLN A 181 1.58 3.40 4.58
N LEU A 182 2.73 3.00 4.06
CA LEU A 182 2.90 1.72 3.38
C LEU A 182 2.59 0.54 4.32
N ARG A 183 3.13 0.54 5.54
CA ARG A 183 2.82 -0.53 6.52
C ARG A 183 1.37 -0.52 6.97
N ARG A 184 0.73 0.64 7.08
CA ARG A 184 -0.69 0.78 7.40
C ARG A 184 -1.54 0.13 6.30
N ILE A 185 -1.25 0.41 5.03
CA ILE A 185 -1.91 -0.23 3.88
C ILE A 185 -1.71 -1.75 3.92
N GLN A 186 -0.49 -2.22 4.15
CA GLN A 186 -0.21 -3.65 4.29
C GLN A 186 -1.00 -4.28 5.46
N GLY A 187 -1.15 -3.55 6.56
CA GLY A 187 -1.87 -3.97 7.76
C GLY A 187 -3.36 -4.20 7.54
N ILE A 188 -4.00 -3.35 6.73
CA ILE A 188 -5.44 -3.42 6.43
C ILE A 188 -5.83 -4.77 5.81
N PHE A 189 -4.99 -5.30 4.91
CA PHE A 189 -5.25 -6.54 4.19
C PHE A 189 -4.58 -7.77 4.81
N ARG A 190 -4.11 -7.70 6.07
CA ARG A 190 -3.60 -8.88 6.79
C ARG A 190 -4.69 -9.93 7.01
N ARG A 191 -5.94 -9.49 7.15
CA ARG A 191 -7.11 -10.36 7.22
C ARG A 191 -8.00 -10.12 6.00
N PRO A 192 -8.56 -11.17 5.40
CA PRO A 192 -9.54 -11.01 4.33
C PRO A 192 -10.71 -10.13 4.79
N LEU A 193 -11.02 -9.08 4.04
CA LEU A 193 -12.10 -8.15 4.41
C LEU A 193 -13.46 -8.85 4.55
N ILE A 194 -13.71 -9.89 3.75
CA ILE A 194 -14.93 -10.70 3.82
C ILE A 194 -15.17 -11.35 5.19
N GLN A 195 -14.11 -11.58 5.98
CA GLN A 195 -14.22 -12.16 7.33
C GLN A 195 -14.54 -11.11 8.40
N LEU A 196 -14.55 -9.82 8.04
CA LEU A 196 -14.87 -8.72 8.94
C LEU A 196 -16.37 -8.39 8.86
N ASN A 197 -16.93 -7.85 9.93
CA ASN A 197 -18.30 -7.31 9.90
C ASN A 197 -18.38 -6.04 9.02
N ALA A 198 -19.59 -5.63 8.66
CA ALA A 198 -19.82 -4.53 7.72
C ALA A 198 -19.15 -3.21 8.16
N ASP A 199 -19.17 -2.89 9.46
CA ASP A 199 -18.53 -1.68 10.00
C ASP A 199 -17.01 -1.73 9.88
N LYS A 200 -16.38 -2.85 10.25
CA LYS A 200 -14.93 -3.05 10.11
C LYS A 200 -14.49 -3.05 8.65
N GLN A 201 -15.31 -3.58 7.75
CA GLN A 201 -15.06 -3.50 6.32
C GLN A 201 -15.11 -2.04 5.82
N ARG A 202 -16.10 -1.25 6.25
CA ARG A 202 -16.20 0.18 5.92
C ARG A 202 -14.97 0.94 6.41
N MET A 203 -14.61 0.78 7.69
CA MET A 203 -13.43 1.43 8.27
C MET A 203 -12.13 1.00 7.57
N ALA A 204 -11.98 -0.28 7.21
CA ALA A 204 -10.82 -0.77 6.48
C ALA A 204 -10.65 -0.07 5.12
N ARG A 205 -11.75 0.12 4.37
CA ARG A 205 -11.75 0.84 3.10
C ARG A 205 -11.43 2.33 3.27
N GLU A 206 -12.05 2.98 4.24
CA GLU A 206 -11.79 4.40 4.56
C GLU A 206 -10.32 4.60 4.96
N ASN A 207 -9.80 3.74 5.83
CA ASN A 207 -8.40 3.77 6.26
C ASN A 207 -7.44 3.53 5.09
N PHE A 208 -7.79 2.67 4.14
CA PHE A 208 -6.98 2.42 2.94
C PHE A 208 -6.86 3.67 2.09
N HIS A 209 -8.00 4.30 1.77
CA HIS A 209 -8.01 5.52 0.96
C HIS A 209 -7.36 6.70 1.69
N LEU A 210 -7.54 6.80 3.02
CA LEU A 210 -6.87 7.81 3.83
C LEU A 210 -5.35 7.63 3.80
N ALA A 211 -4.85 6.40 3.98
CA ALA A 211 -3.41 6.12 3.93
C ALA A 211 -2.81 6.47 2.56
N ILE A 212 -3.53 6.21 1.46
CA ILE A 212 -3.10 6.61 0.11
C ILE A 212 -3.04 8.13 -0.05
N LYS A 213 -4.07 8.85 0.42
CA LYS A 213 -4.12 10.32 0.34
C LYS A 213 -3.00 10.96 1.15
N GLU A 214 -2.75 10.47 2.36
CA GLU A 214 -1.67 10.93 3.22
C GLU A 214 -0.31 10.63 2.59
N LEU A 215 -0.10 9.42 2.03
CA LEU A 215 1.11 9.07 1.31
C LEU A 215 1.33 10.01 0.10
N ARG A 216 0.30 10.26 -0.70
CA ARG A 216 0.38 11.21 -1.82
C ARG A 216 0.76 12.61 -1.34
N ARG A 217 0.11 13.10 -0.28
CA ARG A 217 0.39 14.42 0.31
C ARG A 217 1.83 14.51 0.78
N ASP A 218 2.34 13.48 1.45
CA ASP A 218 3.72 13.44 1.93
C ASP A 218 4.74 13.47 0.78
N LEU A 219 4.38 12.96 -0.40
CA LEU A 219 5.24 12.95 -1.58
C LEU A 219 5.19 14.27 -2.37
N THR A 220 4.05 14.97 -2.38
CA THR A 220 3.85 16.19 -3.19
C THR A 220 4.05 17.48 -2.40
N SER A 221 3.87 17.45 -1.08
CA SER A 221 4.03 18.62 -0.22
C SER A 221 5.49 19.09 -0.20
N SER A 222 5.68 20.40 -0.21
CA SER A 222 6.98 21.06 0.04
C SER A 222 7.35 21.12 1.52
N VAL A 223 6.40 20.85 2.41
CA VAL A 223 6.54 20.94 3.88
C VAL A 223 6.72 19.54 4.51
N SER A 224 6.67 18.49 3.69
CA SER A 224 6.90 17.11 4.13
C SER A 224 8.37 16.86 4.46
N ASP A 225 8.62 16.04 5.49
CA ASP A 225 9.96 15.57 5.85
C ASP A 225 10.55 14.56 4.84
N VAL A 226 9.82 14.22 3.77
CA VAL A 226 10.32 13.35 2.70
C VAL A 226 11.46 14.05 1.97
N ARG A 227 12.65 13.46 2.04
CA ARG A 227 13.85 13.93 1.35
C ARG A 227 14.13 13.06 0.13
N PRO A 228 13.70 13.49 -1.07
CA PRO A 228 14.10 12.84 -2.30
C PRO A 228 15.53 13.22 -2.67
N TYR A 229 16.28 12.27 -3.22
CA TYR A 229 17.69 12.39 -3.56
C TYR A 229 17.86 12.27 -5.07
N ASP A 230 18.56 13.24 -5.66
CA ASP A 230 19.31 13.03 -6.89
C ASP A 230 20.76 12.61 -6.55
N ARG A 231 21.56 12.30 -7.57
CA ARG A 231 22.98 11.95 -7.40
C ARG A 231 23.75 13.00 -6.61
N PHE A 232 23.61 14.28 -6.96
CA PHE A 232 24.42 15.34 -6.37
C PHE A 232 24.12 15.51 -4.88
N THR A 233 22.83 15.56 -4.54
CA THR A 233 22.35 15.67 -3.16
C THR A 233 22.73 14.45 -2.35
N PHE A 234 22.61 13.24 -2.93
CA PHE A 234 23.04 11.99 -2.30
C PHE A 234 24.55 11.99 -2.02
N GLU A 235 25.39 12.20 -3.03
CA GLU A 235 26.85 12.18 -2.90
C GLU A 235 27.33 13.23 -1.88
N LYS A 236 26.70 14.42 -1.87
CA LYS A 236 26.98 15.48 -0.90
C LYS A 236 26.55 15.14 0.53
N GLU A 237 25.32 14.65 0.75
CA GLU A 237 24.81 14.34 2.10
C GLU A 237 25.58 13.20 2.76
N PHE A 238 25.99 12.20 1.97
CA PHE A 238 26.69 11.02 2.47
C PHE A 238 28.22 11.10 2.31
N HIS A 239 28.76 12.24 1.89
CA HIS A 239 30.20 12.47 1.72
C HIS A 239 30.88 11.39 0.87
N LEU A 240 30.21 10.96 -0.20
CA LEU A 240 30.69 9.97 -1.15
C LEU A 240 31.21 10.66 -2.40
N TYR A 241 32.39 10.25 -2.86
CA TYR A 241 32.98 10.76 -4.11
C TYR A 241 33.16 9.60 -5.06
N TRP A 242 32.65 9.74 -6.28
CA TRP A 242 32.83 8.72 -7.30
C TRP A 242 34.17 8.90 -8.00
N GLN A 243 34.98 7.84 -8.03
CA GLN A 243 36.21 7.78 -8.80
C GLN A 243 35.99 6.82 -9.97
N ASP A 244 36.13 7.33 -11.18
CA ASP A 244 36.13 6.50 -12.39
C ASP A 244 37.40 5.66 -12.42
N ASN A 245 37.27 4.39 -12.84
CA ASN A 245 38.44 3.57 -13.12
C ASN A 245 38.93 3.98 -14.50
N GLU A 246 40.08 4.65 -14.55
CA GLU A 246 40.82 4.88 -15.81
C GLU A 246 41.22 3.56 -16.49
#